data_AF-A0A7C9TX06-F1
#
_entry.id   AF-A0A7C9TX06-F1
#
_cell.length_a   1.000
_cell.length_b   1.000
_cell.length_c   1.000
_cell.angle_alpha   90.00
_cell.angle_beta   90.00
_cell.angle_gamma   90.00
#
_symmetry.space_group_name_H-M   'P 1'
#
loop_
_entity.id
_entity.type
_entity.pdbx_description
1 polymer ?
#
loop_
_entity_poly.entity_id
_entity_poly.type
_entity_poly.pdbx_seq_one_letter_code
_entity_poly.pdbx_strand_id
1 'polypeptide(L)' 'MFNLIDADSSGTISTEEIRSLLNALNIDLLDKEVEAMVQNYDLDGDGFIDYDEFVKSAVRC' A
#
# COMPACT_ATOMS: atom_id res chain seq x y z
N MET A 1 11.86 0.56 5.06
CA MET A 1 10.99 0.00 4.01
C MET A 1 9.73 0.85 3.88
N PHE A 2 9.04 1.16 4.98
CA PHE A 2 7.83 2.00 4.98
C PHE A 2 8.05 3.46 4.55
N ASN A 3 9.05 4.16 5.10
CA ASN A 3 9.42 5.54 4.68
C ASN A 3 9.95 5.66 3.24
N LEU A 4 10.14 4.54 2.54
CA LEU A 4 10.47 4.57 1.11
C LEU A 4 9.21 4.70 0.24
N ILE A 5 8.05 4.38 0.84
CA ILE A 5 6.73 4.37 0.22
C ILE A 5 5.93 5.58 0.65
N ASP A 6 5.89 5.83 1.96
CA ASP A 6 5.26 6.98 2.59
C ASP A 6 6.12 8.23 2.30
N ALA A 7 5.82 8.90 1.21
CA ALA A 7 6.54 10.07 0.72
C ALA A 7 6.15 11.34 1.49
N ASP A 8 4.93 11.37 2.03
CA ASP A 8 4.39 12.47 2.83
C ASP A 8 4.72 12.34 4.33
N SER A 9 5.29 11.20 4.76
CA SER A 9 5.48 10.87 6.19
C SER A 9 4.17 10.93 6.97
N SER A 10 3.07 10.56 6.32
CA SER A 10 1.73 10.59 6.91
C SER A 10 1.53 9.45 7.92
N GLY A 11 2.34 8.40 7.84
CA GLY A 11 2.21 7.18 8.63
C GLY A 11 1.23 6.16 8.02
N THR A 12 0.55 6.53 6.94
CA THR A 12 -0.35 5.67 6.16
C THR A 12 0.09 5.68 4.70
N ILE A 13 -0.15 4.57 3.99
CA ILE A 13 0.17 4.46 2.58
C ILE A 13 -1.12 4.57 1.79
N SER A 14 -1.20 5.60 0.94
CA SER A 14 -2.36 5.79 0.06
C SER A 14 -2.28 4.94 -1.21
N THR A 15 -3.44 4.62 -1.80
CA THR A 15 -3.52 3.99 -3.15
C THR A 15 -2.68 4.74 -4.19
N GLU A 16 -2.64 6.06 -4.13
CA GLU A 16 -1.83 6.91 -5.01
C GLU A 16 -0.32 6.74 -4.80
N GLU A 17 0.12 6.53 -3.55
CA GLU A 17 1.52 6.28 -3.22
C GLU A 17 1.94 4.87 -3.65
N ILE A 18 1.09 3.87 -3.46
CA ILE A 18 1.31 2.51 -3.98
C ILE A 18 1.45 2.56 -5.51
N ARG A 19 0.54 3.27 -6.19
CA ARG A 19 0.57 3.44 -7.64
C ARG A 19 1.85 4.13 -8.11
N SER A 20 2.29 5.17 -7.40
CA SER A 20 3.53 5.89 -7.70
C SER A 20 4.75 4.99 -7.50
N LEU A 21 4.73 4.15 -6.47
CA LEU A 21 5.84 3.24 -6.20
C LEU A 21 5.91 2.07 -7.19
N LEU A 22 4.76 1.53 -7.59
CA LEU A 22 4.68 0.52 -8.64
C LEU A 22 5.17 1.07 -9.98
N ASN A 23 4.80 2.32 -10.32
CA ASN A 23 5.38 3.03 -11.47
C ASN A 23 6.89 3.22 -11.34
N ALA A 24 7.39 3.60 -10.15
CA ALA A 24 8.82 3.77 -9.91
C ALA A 24 9.60 2.44 -10.00
N LEU A 25 8.97 1.32 -9.65
CA LEU A 25 9.51 -0.03 -9.82
C LEU A 25 9.33 -0.58 -11.25
N ASN A 26 8.70 0.20 -12.14
CA ASN A 26 8.38 -0.18 -13.53
C ASN A 26 7.51 -1.44 -13.60
N ILE A 27 6.64 -1.61 -12.60
CA ILE A 27 5.65 -2.68 -12.49
C ILE A 27 4.30 -2.10 -12.94
N ASP A 28 3.92 -2.38 -14.18
CA ASP A 28 2.61 -2.06 -14.73
C ASP A 28 1.56 -3.04 -14.17
N LEU A 29 0.96 -2.67 -13.03
CA LEU A 29 -0.27 -3.30 -12.54
C LEU A 29 -1.47 -2.47 -13.00
N LEU A 30 -2.52 -3.14 -13.49
CA LEU A 30 -3.77 -2.45 -13.76
C LEU A 30 -4.32 -1.87 -12.45
N ASP A 31 -4.97 -0.70 -12.53
CA ASP A 31 -5.65 -0.05 -11.41
C ASP A 31 -6.51 -1.04 -10.60
N LYS A 32 -7.20 -1.97 -11.28
CA LYS A 32 -8.01 -3.01 -10.63
C LYS A 32 -7.20 -3.97 -9.75
N GLU A 33 -5.97 -4.28 -10.15
CA GLU A 33 -5.09 -5.21 -9.42
C GLU A 33 -4.48 -4.48 -8.22
N VAL A 34 -4.19 -3.18 -8.37
CA VAL A 34 -3.79 -2.32 -7.26
C VAL A 34 -4.93 -2.17 -6.24
N GLU A 35 -6.15 -1.89 -6.69
CA GLU A 35 -7.35 -1.85 -5.83
C GLU A 35 -7.58 -3.19 -5.12
N ALA A 36 -7.48 -4.30 -5.84
CA ALA A 36 -7.62 -5.63 -5.25
C ALA A 36 -6.50 -5.91 -4.23
N MET A 37 -5.28 -5.44 -4.49
CA MET A 37 -4.18 -5.56 -3.55
C MET A 37 -4.43 -4.70 -2.32
N VAL A 38 -4.81 -3.43 -2.48
CA VAL A 38 -5.17 -2.56 -1.35
C VAL A 38 -6.29 -3.20 -0.55
N GLN A 39 -7.41 -3.62 -1.14
CA GLN A 39 -8.51 -4.28 -0.43
C GLN A 39 -8.13 -5.58 0.30
N ASN A 40 -7.05 -6.26 -0.10
CA ASN A 40 -6.58 -7.46 0.60
C ASN A 40 -5.71 -7.12 1.82
N TYR A 41 -5.09 -5.94 1.84
CA TYR A 41 -4.18 -5.49 2.89
C TYR A 41 -4.83 -4.46 3.83
N ASP A 42 -5.77 -3.69 3.31
CA ASP A 42 -6.70 -2.80 4.01
C ASP A 42 -7.69 -3.67 4.80
N LEU A 43 -7.50 -3.70 6.11
CA LEU A 43 -8.27 -4.52 7.04
C LEU A 43 -9.43 -3.74 7.66
N ASP A 44 -9.33 -2.41 7.69
CA ASP A 44 -10.34 -1.52 8.27
C ASP A 44 -11.33 -0.98 7.22
N GLY A 45 -10.96 -1.03 5.94
CA GLY A 45 -11.77 -0.63 4.79
C GLY A 45 -11.74 0.87 4.53
N ASP A 46 -10.74 1.61 5.01
CA ASP A 46 -10.61 3.05 4.82
C ASP A 46 -10.03 3.44 3.44
N GLY A 47 -9.50 2.45 2.69
CA GLY A 47 -8.87 2.63 1.38
C GLY A 47 -7.40 3.06 1.44
N PHE A 48 -6.82 3.05 2.63
CA PHE A 48 -5.42 3.30 2.94
C PHE A 48 -4.83 2.04 3.60
N ILE A 49 -3.49 1.97 3.66
CA ILE A 49 -2.82 0.91 4.40
C ILE A 49 -2.01 1.57 5.50
N ASP A 50 -2.46 1.38 6.74
CA ASP A 50 -1.73 1.82 7.91
C ASP A 50 -0.47 1.00 8.16
N TYR A 51 0.51 1.59 8.85
CA TYR A 51 1.67 0.85 9.31
C TYR A 51 1.31 -0.40 10.12
N ASP A 52 0.28 -0.32 10.96
CA ASP A 52 -0.17 -1.45 11.79
C ASP A 52 -0.77 -2.59 10.93
N GLU A 53 -1.51 -2.24 9.87
CA GLU A 53 -2.08 -3.18 8.91
C GLU A 53 -1.02 -3.85 8.06
N PHE A 54 -0.06 -3.06 7.57
CA PHE A 54 1.09 -3.58 6.82
C PHE A 54 1.90 -4.56 7.67
N VAL A 55 2.18 -4.23 8.94
CA VAL A 55 2.91 -5.12 9.85
C VAL A 55 2.08 -6.37 10.14
N LYS A 56 0.78 -6.26 10.41
CA LYS A 56 -0.10 -7.42 10.62
C LYS A 56 -0.17 -8.34 9.41
N SER A 57 -0.21 -7.78 8.21
CA SER A 57 -0.29 -8.55 6.97
C SER A 57 1.06 -9.18 6.60
N ALA A 58 2.17 -8.46 6.81
CA ALA A 58 3.53 -8.97 6.60
C ALA A 58 3.98 -10.01 7.65
N VAL A 59 3.43 -9.96 8.87
CA VAL A 59 3.74 -10.88 9.98
C VAL A 59 2.88 -12.15 9.97
N ARG A 60 1.95 -12.32 9.01
CA ARG A 60 1.36 -13.65 8.75
C ARG A 60 2.36 -14.57 8.05
N CYS A 61 3.30 -15.11 8.83
CA CYS A 61 4.08 -16.31 8.56
C CYS A 61 3.93 -17.29 9.72
#